data_AF-A0A9E6EVT2-F1
#
_entry.id   AF-A0A9E6EVT2-F1
#
_cell.length_a   1.000
_cell.length_b   1.000
_cell.length_c   1.000
_cell.angle_alpha   90.00
_cell.angle_beta   90.00
_cell.angle_gamma   90.00
#
_symmetry.space_group_name_H-M   'P 1'
#
loop_
_entity.id
_entity.type
_entity.pdbx_description
1 polymer ?
#
loop_
_entity_poly.entity_id
_entity_poly.type
_entity_poly.pdbx_seq_one_letter_code
_entity_poly.pdbx_strand_id
1 'polypeptide(L)'
;MKKINFSINSSLFILFLMFSIACNTNTNIKTKENSDSIAAKNDSIKSITKSDTISKSESKTDSKIAVTNSERSKVLIYNFHVTNRCPSCIAIEKATTKTLSAYFATEVKQGRIKRQVLNVDKKANKFISEKYEAFGSGLFVTRVFKGKETTTDLTGDGFKFAKNKEEKFIEILKNKISEYLK
;
A
#
# COMPACT_ATOMS: atom_id res chain seq x y z
N MET A 1 3.40 -7.39 -50.36
CA MET A 1 4.57 -8.27 -50.15
C MET A 1 4.95 -8.25 -48.66
N LYS A 2 5.10 -9.46 -48.09
CA LYS A 2 5.65 -9.87 -46.78
C LYS A 2 5.10 -9.23 -45.49
N LYS A 3 4.11 -9.91 -44.90
CA LYS A 3 3.84 -9.94 -43.45
C LYS A 3 4.82 -10.91 -42.80
N ILE A 4 5.48 -10.49 -41.72
CA ILE A 4 6.38 -11.34 -40.93
C ILE A 4 5.62 -11.76 -39.68
N ASN A 5 5.27 -13.05 -39.61
CA ASN A 5 4.69 -13.70 -38.44
C ASN A 5 5.81 -14.12 -37.50
N PHE A 6 5.72 -13.74 -36.22
CA PHE A 6 6.61 -14.22 -35.18
C PHE A 6 5.84 -15.21 -34.31
N SER A 7 6.14 -16.49 -34.50
CA SER A 7 5.66 -17.61 -33.68
C SER A 7 6.81 -18.07 -32.80
N ILE A 8 6.67 -17.97 -31.48
CA ILE A 8 7.53 -18.69 -30.53
C ILE A 8 6.67 -19.24 -29.37
N ASN A 9 6.30 -20.50 -29.55
CA ASN A 9 6.40 -21.64 -28.63
C ASN A 9 6.02 -21.47 -27.14
N SER A 10 4.79 -21.89 -26.87
CA SER A 10 4.31 -22.47 -25.62
C SER A 10 4.94 -23.84 -25.38
N SER A 11 5.94 -23.95 -24.51
CA SER A 11 6.29 -25.20 -23.82
C SER A 11 7.36 -24.94 -22.75
N LEU A 12 6.97 -24.89 -21.47
CA LEU A 12 7.55 -25.67 -20.37
C LEU A 12 6.82 -25.30 -19.07
N PHE A 13 5.60 -25.81 -18.97
CA PHE A 13 4.90 -25.98 -17.70
C PHE A 13 5.59 -27.13 -16.96
N ILE A 14 5.71 -27.02 -15.63
CA ILE A 14 5.98 -28.12 -14.68
C ILE A 14 7.45 -28.56 -14.61
N LEU A 15 8.13 -28.18 -13.53
CA LEU A 15 8.57 -29.09 -12.45
C LEU A 15 9.56 -28.36 -11.54
N PHE A 16 9.15 -28.03 -10.31
CA PHE A 16 9.97 -28.16 -9.09
C PHE A 16 9.10 -27.74 -7.90
N LEU A 17 8.10 -28.58 -7.63
CA LEU A 17 7.56 -28.76 -6.29
C LEU A 17 8.66 -29.41 -5.43
N MET A 18 8.70 -29.07 -4.15
CA MET A 18 9.54 -29.63 -3.06
C MET A 18 10.83 -28.89 -2.73
N PHE A 19 10.69 -27.67 -2.18
CA PHE A 19 11.52 -27.28 -1.04
C PHE A 19 10.63 -27.17 0.20
N SER A 20 10.47 -28.30 0.87
CA SER A 20 9.95 -28.38 2.23
C SER A 20 10.90 -29.27 3.01
N ILE A 21 11.89 -28.66 3.64
CA ILE A 21 12.56 -29.24 4.79
C ILE A 21 12.48 -28.19 5.88
N ALA A 22 11.51 -28.41 6.77
CA ALA A 22 11.46 -27.81 8.07
C ALA A 22 12.55 -28.46 8.94
N CYS A 23 13.46 -27.66 9.48
CA CYS A 23 14.10 -27.96 10.76
C CYS A 23 13.69 -26.87 11.74
N ASN A 24 12.69 -27.21 12.56
CA ASN A 24 12.35 -26.54 13.80
C ASN A 24 13.17 -27.22 14.91
N THR A 25 14.08 -26.51 15.56
CA THR A 25 14.74 -26.97 16.79
C THR A 25 14.48 -25.96 17.89
N ASN A 26 13.62 -26.38 18.80
CA ASN A 26 13.28 -25.75 20.07
C ASN A 26 14.42 -26.04 21.06
N THR A 27 15.20 -25.03 21.41
CA THR A 27 16.17 -25.12 22.52
C THR A 27 15.63 -24.36 23.71
N ASN A 28 15.08 -25.12 24.66
CA ASN A 28 14.75 -24.71 26.00
C ASN A 28 16.06 -24.68 26.83
N ILE A 29 16.48 -23.50 27.30
CA ILE A 29 17.47 -23.38 28.38
C ILE A 29 16.77 -22.65 29.51
N LYS A 30 16.57 -23.36 30.63
CA LYS A 30 16.20 -22.80 31.93
C LYS A 30 17.41 -22.85 32.86
N THR A 31 17.33 -21.98 33.88
CA THR A 31 18.12 -21.85 35.13
C THR A 31 19.38 -20.97 35.04
N LYS A 32 19.64 -20.03 35.96
CA LYS A 32 19.08 -19.76 37.30
C LYS A 32 19.48 -18.35 37.85
N GLU A 33 18.57 -17.79 38.67
CA GLU A 33 18.67 -16.92 39.87
C GLU A 33 19.79 -15.87 40.08
N ASN A 34 19.42 -14.61 40.35
CA ASN A 34 19.32 -14.00 41.71
C ASN A 34 18.55 -12.64 41.65
N SER A 35 17.38 -12.46 42.30
CA SER A 35 17.09 -11.71 43.56
C SER A 35 17.81 -10.34 43.67
N ASP A 36 17.14 -9.19 43.86
CA ASP A 36 16.31 -8.75 45.00
C ASP A 36 15.20 -7.76 44.53
N SER A 37 13.90 -8.06 44.66
CA SER A 37 12.96 -7.68 45.74
C SER A 37 12.75 -6.18 46.02
N ILE A 38 11.58 -5.63 45.62
CA ILE A 38 10.71 -4.80 46.48
C ILE A 38 9.24 -5.16 46.18
N ALA A 39 8.56 -5.68 47.22
CA ALA A 39 7.15 -6.01 47.41
C ALA A 39 6.26 -4.73 47.52
N ALA A 40 4.92 -4.70 47.52
CA ALA A 40 3.76 -5.58 47.31
C ALA A 40 2.54 -4.62 47.21
N LYS A 41 1.37 -4.97 46.64
CA LYS A 41 0.17 -5.59 47.28
C LYS A 41 -1.00 -5.43 46.27
N ASN A 42 -1.57 -6.52 45.72
CA ASN A 42 -2.86 -7.21 46.05
C ASN A 42 -4.13 -6.36 45.73
N ASP A 43 -5.28 -6.82 45.20
CA ASP A 43 -6.09 -8.05 45.28
C ASP A 43 -6.92 -8.25 43.96
N SER A 44 -7.01 -9.44 43.35
CA SER A 44 -8.10 -10.48 43.41
C SER A 44 -9.53 -9.99 43.06
N ILE A 45 -10.24 -10.51 42.04
CA ILE A 45 -11.20 -11.68 42.01
C ILE A 45 -11.77 -11.74 40.56
N LYS A 46 -11.65 -12.80 39.72
CA LYS A 46 -12.26 -14.15 39.60
C LYS A 46 -13.75 -14.24 39.15
N SER A 47 -13.99 -14.78 37.93
CA SER A 47 -15.07 -15.72 37.47
C SER A 47 -15.14 -15.65 35.92
N ILE A 48 -15.02 -16.68 35.06
CA ILE A 48 -15.49 -18.08 34.91
C ILE A 48 -16.98 -18.22 34.53
N THR A 49 -17.20 -18.26 33.20
CA THR A 49 -17.94 -19.24 32.36
C THR A 49 -19.47 -19.43 32.40
N LYS A 50 -20.01 -19.42 31.16
CA LYS A 50 -20.90 -20.42 30.48
C LYS A 50 -22.42 -20.23 30.44
N SER A 51 -22.95 -20.77 29.33
CA SER A 51 -24.34 -21.04 28.93
C SER A 51 -25.16 -19.88 28.38
N ASP A 52 -26.03 -20.04 27.39
CA ASP A 52 -26.28 -21.04 26.34
C ASP A 52 -27.41 -20.45 25.48
N THR A 53 -27.54 -20.95 24.25
CA THR A 53 -28.81 -21.14 23.52
C THR A 53 -29.10 -20.22 22.32
N ILE A 54 -29.25 -20.96 21.22
CA ILE A 54 -29.60 -20.65 19.84
C ILE A 54 -31.11 -20.48 19.67
N SER A 55 -31.56 -19.58 18.79
CA SER A 55 -32.67 -19.83 17.85
C SER A 55 -32.73 -18.84 16.69
N LYS A 56 -32.17 -19.30 15.56
CA LYS A 56 -32.69 -19.32 14.18
C LYS A 56 -33.92 -18.43 13.83
N SER A 57 -33.77 -17.58 12.81
CA SER A 57 -34.67 -17.52 11.64
C SER A 57 -34.05 -16.69 10.50
N GLU A 58 -34.53 -16.96 9.30
CA GLU A 58 -33.90 -16.86 7.98
C GLU A 58 -33.95 -15.49 7.28
N SER A 59 -33.11 -15.42 6.25
CA SER A 59 -33.30 -14.69 4.99
C SER A 59 -33.18 -13.17 5.01
N LYS A 60 -32.05 -12.70 4.45
CA LYS A 60 -32.10 -12.00 3.17
C LYS A 60 -30.77 -12.12 2.44
N THR A 61 -30.89 -12.65 1.24
CA THR A 61 -29.90 -12.66 0.16
C THR A 61 -29.52 -11.23 -0.18
N ASP A 62 -28.41 -10.75 0.35
CA ASP A 62 -27.62 -9.71 -0.30
C ASP A 62 -26.43 -10.41 -0.95
N SER A 63 -26.71 -11.04 -2.10
CA SER A 63 -25.70 -11.25 -3.13
C SER A 63 -25.15 -9.87 -3.47
N LYS A 64 -24.14 -9.44 -2.71
CA LYS A 64 -23.26 -8.34 -3.04
C LYS A 64 -22.71 -8.68 -4.42
N ILE A 65 -23.35 -8.11 -5.44
CA ILE A 65 -22.90 -8.14 -6.82
C ILE A 65 -21.42 -7.78 -6.74
N ALA A 66 -20.58 -8.77 -6.99
CA ALA A 66 -19.17 -8.56 -7.25
C ALA A 66 -19.13 -7.81 -8.58
N VAL A 67 -19.38 -6.50 -8.51
CA VAL A 67 -19.11 -5.58 -9.60
C VAL A 67 -17.65 -5.83 -9.90
N THR A 68 -17.41 -6.50 -11.02
CA THR A 68 -16.09 -6.78 -11.53
C THR A 68 -15.31 -5.48 -11.42
N ASN A 69 -14.27 -5.47 -10.58
CA ASN A 69 -13.43 -4.31 -10.24
C ASN A 69 -12.61 -3.78 -11.44
N SER A 70 -13.07 -4.11 -12.65
CA SER A 70 -12.52 -3.82 -13.96
C SER A 70 -13.15 -2.57 -14.60
N GLU A 71 -14.38 -2.20 -14.21
CA GLU A 71 -15.07 -1.02 -14.79
C GLU A 71 -14.79 0.30 -14.05
N ARG A 72 -14.17 0.26 -12.86
CA ARG A 72 -13.85 1.47 -12.10
C ARG A 72 -12.38 1.83 -12.26
N SER A 73 -12.11 3.13 -12.41
CA SER A 73 -10.75 3.66 -12.41
C SER A 73 -10.06 3.36 -11.08
N LYS A 74 -8.76 3.06 -11.19
CA LYS A 74 -7.82 2.95 -10.07
C LYS A 74 -6.83 4.10 -10.16
N VAL A 75 -6.29 4.51 -9.03
CA VAL A 75 -5.30 5.57 -8.93
C VAL A 75 -4.04 5.01 -8.27
N LEU A 76 -2.91 5.18 -8.94
CA LEU A 76 -1.58 4.87 -8.41
C LEU A 76 -0.88 6.19 -8.09
N ILE A 77 -0.31 6.29 -6.91
CA ILE A 77 0.42 7.47 -6.45
C ILE A 77 1.86 7.07 -6.18
N TYR A 78 2.80 7.71 -6.85
CA TYR A 78 4.22 7.42 -6.72
C TYR A 78 4.94 8.63 -6.10
N ASN A 79 5.42 8.44 -4.87
CA ASN A 79 6.36 9.34 -4.22
C ASN A 79 7.78 8.83 -4.48
N PHE A 80 8.46 9.37 -5.49
CA PHE A 80 9.87 9.10 -5.70
C PHE A 80 10.71 9.96 -4.76
N HIS A 81 11.86 9.44 -4.37
CA HIS A 81 12.85 10.18 -3.57
C HIS A 81 14.25 9.65 -3.79
N VAL A 82 15.25 10.49 -3.53
CA VAL A 82 16.65 10.05 -3.35
C VAL A 82 16.88 9.58 -1.92
N THR A 83 18.00 8.92 -1.66
CA THR A 83 18.38 8.42 -0.33
C THR A 83 18.48 9.54 0.70
N ASN A 84 19.13 10.65 0.34
CA ASN A 84 19.29 11.80 1.20
C ASN A 84 18.19 12.83 0.92
N ARG A 85 17.16 12.83 1.76
CA ARG A 85 15.95 13.63 1.51
C ARG A 85 16.06 15.04 2.05
N CYS A 86 15.68 15.99 1.21
CA CYS A 86 15.55 17.39 1.58
C CYS A 86 14.29 17.66 2.43
N PRO A 87 14.22 18.76 3.21
CA PRO A 87 13.02 19.08 4.00
C PRO A 87 11.73 19.25 3.17
N SER A 88 11.83 19.82 1.96
CA SER A 88 10.66 19.93 1.05
C SER A 88 10.21 18.56 0.53
N CYS A 89 11.15 17.65 0.26
CA CYS A 89 10.89 16.26 -0.11
C CYS A 89 10.03 15.57 0.97
N ILE A 90 10.43 15.73 2.24
CA ILE A 90 9.70 15.19 3.40
C ILE A 90 8.31 15.85 3.53
N ALA A 91 8.20 17.16 3.28
CA ALA A 91 6.93 17.87 3.34
C ALA A 91 5.92 17.34 2.30
N ILE A 92 6.36 17.06 1.07
CA ILE A 92 5.52 16.47 0.01
C ILE A 92 4.96 15.11 0.47
N GLU A 93 5.80 14.24 1.03
CA GLU A 93 5.36 12.92 1.51
C GLU A 93 4.37 12.99 2.68
N LYS A 94 4.62 13.89 3.63
CA LYS A 94 3.72 14.13 4.77
C LYS A 94 2.36 14.64 4.30
N ALA A 95 2.36 15.66 3.45
CA ALA A 95 1.12 16.24 2.92
C ALA A 95 0.36 15.21 2.06
N THR A 96 1.05 14.40 1.26
CA THR A 96 0.43 13.29 0.49
C THR A 96 -0.24 12.30 1.43
N THR A 97 0.45 11.89 2.51
CA THR A 97 -0.09 10.98 3.52
C THR A 97 -1.33 11.56 4.18
N LYS A 98 -1.28 12.84 4.58
CA LYS A 98 -2.39 13.59 5.18
C LYS A 98 -3.60 13.67 4.25
N THR A 99 -3.40 13.96 2.97
CA THR A 99 -4.49 13.98 1.97
C THR A 99 -5.16 12.62 1.86
N LEU A 100 -4.39 11.54 1.78
CA LEU A 100 -4.95 10.20 1.65
C LEU A 100 -5.71 9.75 2.90
N SER A 101 -5.17 10.02 4.09
CA SER A 101 -5.84 9.65 5.34
C SER A 101 -7.12 10.47 5.57
N ALA A 102 -7.11 11.75 5.23
CA ALA A 102 -8.23 12.64 5.52
C ALA A 102 -9.39 12.48 4.52
N TYR A 103 -9.10 12.26 3.24
CA TYR A 103 -10.12 12.36 2.18
C TYR A 103 -10.37 11.05 1.42
N PHE A 104 -9.46 10.08 1.50
CA PHE A 104 -9.52 8.88 0.65
C PHE A 104 -9.25 7.57 1.38
N ALA A 105 -9.46 7.53 2.71
CA ALA A 105 -9.21 6.35 3.52
C ALA A 105 -9.99 5.12 3.02
N THR A 106 -11.23 5.34 2.57
CA THR A 106 -12.10 4.29 2.02
C THR A 106 -11.53 3.71 0.72
N GLU A 107 -11.12 4.55 -0.23
CA GLU A 107 -10.59 4.14 -1.52
C GLU A 107 -9.23 3.46 -1.39
N VAL A 108 -8.40 3.90 -0.43
CA VAL A 108 -7.17 3.21 -0.06
C VAL A 108 -7.48 1.83 0.51
N LYS A 109 -8.42 1.73 1.47
CA LYS A 109 -8.83 0.45 2.06
C LYS A 109 -9.42 -0.52 1.03
N GLN A 110 -10.13 0.00 0.03
CA GLN A 110 -10.70 -0.78 -1.08
C GLN A 110 -9.67 -1.12 -2.18
N GLY A 111 -8.45 -0.60 -2.09
CA GLY A 111 -7.40 -0.78 -3.10
C GLY A 111 -7.68 -0.06 -4.43
N ARG A 112 -8.63 0.89 -4.44
CA ARG A 112 -8.86 1.80 -5.57
C ARG A 112 -7.74 2.82 -5.70
N ILE A 113 -7.19 3.26 -4.57
CA ILE A 113 -5.93 4.02 -4.53
C ILE A 113 -4.84 3.12 -3.99
N LYS A 114 -3.68 3.11 -4.64
CA LYS A 114 -2.44 2.55 -4.08
C LYS A 114 -1.35 3.61 -4.12
N ARG A 115 -0.62 3.75 -3.02
CA ARG A 115 0.56 4.63 -2.95
C ARG A 115 1.82 3.80 -2.81
N GLN A 116 2.87 4.19 -3.52
CA GLN A 116 4.22 3.65 -3.37
C GLN A 116 5.20 4.78 -3.09
N VAL A 117 6.11 4.55 -2.14
CA VAL A 117 7.25 5.43 -1.86
C VAL A 117 8.50 4.71 -2.32
N LEU A 118 9.20 5.28 -3.29
CA LEU A 118 10.25 4.59 -4.04
C LEU A 118 11.54 5.39 -4.01
N ASN A 119 12.61 4.77 -3.52
CA ASN A 119 13.94 5.35 -3.60
C ASN A 119 14.52 5.13 -5.00
N VAL A 120 14.78 6.20 -5.75
CA VAL A 120 15.30 6.14 -7.13
C VAL A 120 16.73 5.60 -7.20
N ASP A 121 17.50 5.69 -6.11
CA ASP A 121 18.88 5.18 -6.04
C ASP A 121 18.94 3.65 -5.92
N LYS A 122 17.80 3.00 -5.68
CA LYS A 122 17.74 1.54 -5.52
C LYS A 122 17.52 0.88 -6.88
N LYS A 123 18.41 -0.03 -7.27
CA LYS A 123 18.33 -0.82 -8.51
C LYS A 123 16.98 -1.50 -8.72
N ALA A 124 16.34 -1.97 -7.64
CA ALA A 124 15.01 -2.60 -7.69
C ALA A 124 13.91 -1.65 -8.21
N ASN A 125 14.10 -0.33 -8.09
CA ASN A 125 13.16 0.69 -8.53
C ASN A 125 13.55 1.30 -9.88
N LYS A 126 14.70 0.94 -10.48
CA LYS A 126 15.21 1.56 -11.71
C LYS A 126 14.17 1.59 -12.83
N PHE A 127 13.52 0.46 -13.11
CA PHE A 127 12.51 0.37 -14.17
C PHE A 127 11.33 1.33 -13.96
N ILE A 128 10.81 1.39 -12.73
CA ILE A 128 9.67 2.25 -12.41
C ILE A 128 10.07 3.72 -12.33
N SER A 129 11.27 4.04 -11.85
CA SER A 129 11.83 5.39 -11.88
C SER A 129 12.03 5.88 -13.31
N GLU A 130 12.59 5.06 -14.19
CA GLU A 130 12.79 5.38 -15.62
C GLU A 130 11.46 5.57 -16.35
N LYS A 131 10.45 4.73 -16.08
CA LYS A 131 9.10 4.87 -16.67
C LYS A 131 8.48 6.26 -16.39
N TYR A 132 8.77 6.82 -15.22
CA TYR A 132 8.27 8.12 -14.80
C TYR A 132 9.29 9.25 -14.98
N GLU A 133 10.46 8.95 -15.57
CA GLU A 133 11.59 9.87 -15.71
C GLU A 133 11.98 10.54 -14.37
N ALA A 134 11.78 9.81 -13.28
CA ALA A 134 12.04 10.28 -11.93
C ALA A 134 13.52 10.07 -11.57
N PHE A 135 14.35 11.07 -11.86
CA PHE A 135 15.77 11.09 -11.48
C PHE A 135 16.01 11.57 -10.04
N GLY A 136 14.95 11.98 -9.33
CA GLY A 136 15.04 12.51 -7.98
C GLY A 136 13.73 12.40 -7.21
N SER A 137 13.52 13.34 -6.29
CA SER A 137 12.24 13.44 -5.58
C SER A 137 11.12 13.93 -6.50
N GLY A 138 9.98 13.24 -6.48
CA GLY A 138 8.84 13.57 -7.32
C GLY A 138 7.53 12.97 -6.82
N LEU A 139 6.41 13.54 -7.25
CA LEU A 139 5.07 13.04 -6.96
C LEU A 139 4.27 12.92 -8.25
N PHE A 140 3.86 11.70 -8.56
CA PHE A 140 3.05 11.41 -9.73
C PHE A 140 1.72 10.77 -9.31
N VAL A 141 0.65 11.20 -9.96
CA VAL A 141 -0.69 10.61 -9.82
C VAL A 141 -1.06 9.99 -11.16
N THR A 142 -1.31 8.69 -11.18
CA THR A 142 -1.61 7.93 -12.39
C THR A 142 -2.98 7.29 -12.29
N ARG A 143 -3.87 7.59 -13.24
CA ARG A 143 -5.13 6.88 -13.44
C ARG A 143 -4.87 5.63 -14.25
N VAL A 144 -5.44 4.51 -13.82
CA VAL A 144 -5.55 3.27 -14.61
C VAL A 144 -7.02 3.05 -14.90
N PHE A 145 -7.41 3.14 -16.16
CA PHE A 145 -8.79 2.94 -16.59
C PHE A 145 -8.84 2.16 -17.90
N LYS A 146 -9.57 1.04 -17.92
CA LYS A 146 -9.69 0.15 -19.09
C LYS A 146 -8.33 -0.21 -19.71
N GLY A 147 -7.35 -0.53 -18.85
CA GLY A 147 -6.00 -0.89 -19.25
C GLY A 147 -5.10 0.27 -19.71
N LYS A 148 -5.61 1.50 -19.75
CA LYS A 148 -4.84 2.69 -20.13
C LYS A 148 -4.39 3.48 -18.91
N GLU A 149 -3.14 3.93 -18.94
CA GLU A 149 -2.57 4.81 -17.94
C GLU A 149 -2.63 6.27 -18.38
N THR A 150 -2.90 7.18 -17.46
CA THR A 150 -2.80 8.62 -17.65
C THR A 150 -2.18 9.22 -16.40
N THR A 151 -1.06 9.93 -16.55
CA THR A 151 -0.27 10.43 -15.43
C THR A 151 -0.28 11.96 -15.42
N THR A 152 -0.44 12.54 -14.23
CA THR A 152 -0.07 13.92 -13.95
C THR A 152 1.16 13.94 -13.04
N ASP A 153 2.18 14.69 -13.45
CA ASP A 153 3.30 15.05 -12.60
C ASP A 153 2.92 16.26 -11.73
N LEU A 154 2.89 16.07 -10.41
CA LEU A 154 2.63 17.11 -9.41
C LEU A 154 3.90 17.52 -8.66
N THR A 155 5.08 17.13 -9.16
CA THR A 155 6.38 17.42 -8.54
C THR A 155 6.59 18.92 -8.37
N GLY A 156 6.33 19.72 -9.42
CA GLY A 156 6.45 21.17 -9.38
C GLY A 156 5.55 21.81 -8.31
N ASP A 157 4.28 21.45 -8.28
CA ASP A 157 3.33 21.94 -7.27
C ASP A 157 3.71 21.48 -5.86
N GLY A 158 4.19 20.25 -5.71
CA GLY A 158 4.69 19.72 -4.45
C GLY A 158 5.83 20.54 -3.89
N PHE A 159 6.86 20.81 -4.70
CA PHE A 159 8.00 21.62 -4.26
C PHE A 159 7.61 23.08 -3.99
N LYS A 160 6.67 23.62 -4.76
CA LYS A 160 6.20 25.00 -4.61
C LYS A 160 5.35 25.20 -3.35
N PHE A 161 4.49 24.24 -3.01
CA PHE A 161 3.44 24.46 -2.02
C PHE A 161 3.53 23.58 -0.77
N ALA A 162 3.99 22.32 -0.85
CA ALA A 162 3.83 21.38 0.27
C ALA A 162 4.46 21.86 1.59
N LYS A 163 5.63 22.52 1.54
CA LYS A 163 6.32 23.01 2.74
C LYS A 163 5.75 24.33 3.29
N ASN A 164 5.40 25.26 2.41
CA ASN A 164 5.13 26.65 2.80
C ASN A 164 3.64 27.03 2.70
N LYS A 165 2.84 26.24 1.98
CA LYS A 165 1.42 26.44 1.70
C LYS A 165 0.73 25.07 1.62
N GLU A 166 0.87 24.26 2.66
CA GLU A 166 0.46 22.85 2.68
C GLU A 166 -1.00 22.65 2.25
N GLU A 167 -1.91 23.48 2.76
CA GLU A 167 -3.35 23.41 2.45
C GLU A 167 -3.63 23.51 0.95
N LYS A 168 -2.93 24.42 0.26
CA LYS A 168 -3.03 24.57 -1.19
C LYS A 168 -2.54 23.30 -1.92
N PHE A 169 -1.46 22.70 -1.44
CA PHE A 169 -0.97 21.45 -2.01
C PHE A 169 -1.95 20.29 -1.77
N ILE A 170 -2.53 20.20 -0.58
CA ILE A 170 -3.57 19.22 -0.24
C ILE A 170 -4.76 19.38 -1.18
N GLU A 171 -5.21 20.61 -1.44
CA GLU A 171 -6.31 20.87 -2.37
C GLU A 171 -6.00 20.40 -3.79
N ILE A 172 -4.83 20.77 -4.33
CA ILE A 172 -4.38 20.35 -5.68
C ILE A 172 -4.38 18.83 -5.79
N LEU A 173 -3.74 18.15 -4.83
CA LEU A 173 -3.64 16.69 -4.82
C LEU A 173 -5.01 16.03 -4.68
N LYS A 174 -5.86 16.52 -3.76
CA LYS A 174 -7.22 16.03 -3.55
C LYS A 174 -8.04 16.13 -4.83
N ASN A 175 -8.00 17.28 -5.50
CA ASN A 175 -8.76 17.51 -6.72
C ASN A 175 -8.29 16.57 -7.84
N LYS A 176 -6.97 16.39 -8.00
CA LYS A 176 -6.42 15.47 -9.01
C LYS A 176 -6.80 14.01 -8.74
N ILE A 177 -6.72 13.54 -7.50
CA ILE A 177 -7.13 12.18 -7.14
C ILE A 177 -8.64 11.99 -7.38
N SER A 178 -9.47 12.94 -6.95
CA SER A 178 -10.92 12.91 -7.17
C SER A 178 -11.30 12.89 -8.64
N GLU A 179 -10.60 13.65 -9.47
CA GLU A 179 -10.74 13.61 -10.94
C GLU A 179 -10.43 12.20 -11.47
N TYR A 180 -9.34 11.59 -11.01
CA TYR A 180 -8.87 10.30 -11.53
C TYR A 180 -9.66 9.09 -11.02
N LEU A 181 -10.38 9.24 -9.91
CA LEU A 181 -11.30 8.24 -9.37
C LEU A 181 -12.68 8.20 -10.04
N LYS A 182 -13.00 9.19 -10.86
CA LYS A 182 -14.16 9.14 -11.76
C LYS A 182 -13.90 8.16 -12.90
#